data_AF-Q50ED6-F1
#
_entry.id   AF-Q50ED6-F1
#
_cell.length_a   1.000
_cell.length_b   1.000
_cell.length_c   1.000
_cell.angle_alpha   90.00
_cell.angle_beta   90.00
_cell.angle_gamma   90.00
#
_symmetry.space_group_name_H-M   'P 1'
#
loop_
_entity.id
_entity.type
_entity.pdbx_description
1 polymer ?
#
loop_
_entity_poly.entity_id
_entity_poly.type
_entity_poly.pdbx_seq_one_letter_code
_entity_poly.pdbx_strand_id
1 'polypeptide(L)'
;MDREAEAPLRAAPHATPAERAALGKAARREAPRSGHAEFSPSPRRPDPLTVLEAQSADRVPELVPIRYARMTESPFRFYRGAAALMAADLAGTPVSGIRAQLCGDAHLLNFRLLASPERNLLFDINDFDETLPGPWEWDVKRLAASLVIAGRANSFTLRERAGVVRATVRSYREAMARFAGMRNLDVWYARTDAERLRTVATEQLGGRGRRNVDRALGKARSRDSLQAFGKLAEVVDGRLRIAADPPMVVPLTDLTPGVDRDAVFRQFGSMLAGYARSLPSDRRSLLEDFALVDVARKVVGVGSVGTRCWIVLLLGRDGGDP
;
A
#
# COMPACT_ATOMS: atom_id res chain seq x y z
N MET A 1 10.82 -29.74 2.63
CA MET A 1 11.12 -29.89 4.06
C MET A 1 10.03 -29.14 4.78
N ASP A 2 8.96 -29.86 5.10
CA ASP A 2 7.74 -29.31 5.67
C ASP A 2 8.03 -28.75 7.06
N ARG A 3 8.12 -27.43 7.17
CA ARG A 3 7.74 -26.79 8.43
C ARG A 3 6.22 -26.90 8.45
N GLU A 4 5.68 -27.78 9.28
CA GLU A 4 4.30 -27.63 9.74
C GLU A 4 4.13 -26.16 10.11
N ALA A 5 3.32 -25.44 9.34
CA ALA A 5 3.07 -24.04 9.61
C ALA A 5 2.28 -23.98 10.91
N GLU A 6 2.98 -23.83 12.04
CA GLU A 6 2.35 -23.63 13.34
C GLU A 6 1.24 -22.58 13.21
N ALA A 7 0.06 -22.93 13.70
CA ALA A 7 -1.10 -22.06 13.62
C ALA A 7 -0.77 -20.70 14.27
N PRO A 8 -1.24 -19.57 13.69
CA PRO A 8 -0.99 -18.26 14.27
C PRO A 8 -1.39 -18.21 15.74
N LEU A 9 -0.53 -17.60 16.56
CA LEU A 9 -0.86 -17.27 17.94
C LEU A 9 -2.02 -16.28 17.94
N ARG A 10 -3.23 -16.80 18.17
CA ARG A 10 -4.47 -16.02 18.22
C ARG A 10 -5.19 -16.35 19.52
N ALA A 11 -5.65 -15.31 20.20
CA ALA A 11 -6.51 -15.51 21.36
C ALA A 11 -7.82 -16.18 20.93
N ALA A 12 -8.36 -17.05 21.79
CA ALA A 12 -9.65 -17.67 21.57
C ALA A 12 -10.74 -16.60 21.36
N PRO A 13 -11.78 -16.88 20.56
CA PRO A 13 -12.97 -16.03 20.53
C PRO A 13 -13.46 -15.74 21.95
N HIS A 14 -13.82 -14.48 22.21
CA HIS A 14 -14.30 -14.01 23.53
C HIS A 14 -13.28 -14.02 24.68
N ALA A 15 -12.01 -14.37 24.44
CA ALA A 15 -10.96 -14.26 25.47
C ALA A 15 -10.94 -12.86 26.09
N THR A 16 -10.83 -12.79 27.41
CA THR A 16 -10.77 -11.55 28.19
C THR A 16 -9.51 -10.74 27.87
N PRO A 17 -9.51 -9.41 28.13
CA PRO A 17 -8.30 -8.60 28.00
C PRO A 17 -7.09 -9.16 28.78
N ALA A 18 -7.32 -9.75 29.96
CA ALA A 18 -6.28 -10.35 30.79
C ALA A 18 -5.66 -11.60 30.13
N GLU A 19 -6.49 -12.49 29.57
CA GLU A 19 -6.01 -13.68 28.85
C GLU A 19 -5.23 -13.30 27.59
N ARG A 20 -5.71 -12.31 26.83
CA ARG A 20 -4.98 -11.77 25.66
C ARG A 20 -3.63 -11.18 26.05
N ALA A 21 -3.57 -10.45 27.17
CA ALA A 21 -2.33 -9.90 27.69
C ALA A 21 -1.36 -11.01 28.16
N ALA A 22 -1.89 -12.06 28.80
CA ALA A 22 -1.10 -13.23 29.20
C ALA A 22 -0.52 -13.96 28.00
N LEU A 23 -1.30 -14.15 26.93
CA LEU A 23 -0.84 -14.74 25.67
C LEU A 23 0.31 -13.94 25.05
N GLY A 24 0.16 -12.62 24.95
CA GLY A 24 1.23 -11.74 24.44
C GLY A 24 2.45 -11.68 25.36
N LYS A 25 2.30 -11.92 26.67
CA LYS A 25 3.43 -12.04 27.61
C LYS A 25 4.15 -13.38 27.43
N ALA A 26 3.42 -14.47 27.20
CA ALA A 26 3.99 -15.79 26.93
C ALA A 26 4.80 -15.81 25.62
N ALA A 27 4.32 -15.11 24.59
CA ALA A 27 4.99 -14.98 23.29
C ALA A 27 6.43 -14.42 23.38
N ARG A 28 6.78 -13.73 24.47
CA ARG A 28 8.13 -13.20 24.71
C ARG A 28 9.17 -14.28 25.01
N ARG A 29 8.74 -15.51 25.32
CA ARG A 29 9.64 -16.66 25.50
C ARG A 29 10.26 -17.05 24.16
N GLU A 30 9.45 -17.10 23.12
CA GLU A 30 9.88 -17.41 21.74
C GLU A 30 10.57 -16.21 21.07
N ALA A 31 10.00 -15.01 21.21
CA ALA A 31 10.56 -13.78 20.65
C ALA A 31 10.77 -12.72 21.74
N PRO A 32 11.91 -12.75 22.46
CA PRO A 32 12.24 -11.72 23.43
C PRO A 32 12.43 -10.37 22.72
N ARG A 33 12.05 -9.28 23.38
CA ARG A 33 12.12 -7.92 22.80
C ARG A 33 13.52 -7.55 22.33
N SER A 34 14.55 -7.95 23.08
CA SER A 34 15.96 -7.75 22.73
C SER A 34 16.38 -8.51 21.48
N GLY A 35 15.72 -9.64 21.18
CA GLY A 35 15.96 -10.45 19.98
C GLY A 35 15.59 -9.75 18.67
N HIS A 36 14.90 -8.60 18.73
CA HIS A 36 14.63 -7.77 17.56
C HIS A 36 15.65 -6.64 17.34
N ALA A 37 16.62 -6.46 18.24
CA ALA A 37 17.57 -5.35 18.20
C ALA A 37 18.68 -5.54 17.17
N GLU A 38 19.17 -6.78 17.05
CA GLU A 38 20.25 -7.19 16.16
C GLU A 38 19.67 -7.78 14.88
N PHE A 39 20.28 -7.46 13.75
CA PHE A 39 20.03 -8.16 12.49
C PHE A 39 21.35 -8.69 11.94
N SER A 40 21.47 -10.01 11.88
CA SER A 40 22.57 -10.70 11.24
C SER A 40 22.04 -11.40 9.99
N PRO A 41 22.47 -11.00 8.78
CA PRO A 41 22.11 -11.67 7.55
C PRO A 41 22.39 -13.17 7.62
N SER A 42 21.48 -14.00 7.12
CA SER A 42 21.73 -15.45 7.00
C SER A 42 22.92 -15.70 6.06
N PRO A 43 23.80 -16.68 6.33
CA PRO A 43 24.79 -17.14 5.35
C PRO A 43 24.16 -17.65 4.05
N ARG A 44 22.88 -18.04 4.08
CA ARG A 44 22.07 -18.46 2.93
C ARG A 44 21.20 -17.34 2.36
N ARG A 45 21.46 -16.09 2.73
CA ARG A 45 20.73 -14.94 2.19
C ARG A 45 20.93 -14.91 0.67
N PRO A 46 19.85 -14.92 -0.13
CA PRO A 46 19.97 -14.89 -1.57
C PRO A 46 20.61 -13.58 -2.03
N ASP A 47 21.29 -13.62 -3.16
CA ASP A 47 21.75 -12.40 -3.80
C ASP A 47 20.53 -11.50 -4.14
N PRO A 48 20.58 -10.19 -3.82
CA PRO A 48 19.46 -9.29 -4.09
C PRO A 48 19.02 -9.27 -5.55
N LEU A 49 19.94 -9.40 -6.52
CA LEU A 49 19.57 -9.39 -7.94
C LEU A 49 18.85 -10.67 -8.30
N THR A 50 19.27 -11.84 -7.79
CA THR A 50 18.56 -13.11 -8.00
C THR A 50 17.09 -13.02 -7.55
N VAL A 51 16.81 -12.37 -6.41
CA VAL A 51 15.42 -12.19 -5.95
C VAL A 51 14.64 -11.26 -6.89
N LEU A 52 15.26 -10.16 -7.35
CA LEU A 52 14.61 -9.21 -8.26
C LEU A 52 14.36 -9.79 -9.64
N GLU A 53 15.27 -10.63 -10.15
CA GLU A 53 15.15 -11.38 -11.40
C GLU A 53 14.02 -12.39 -11.32
N ALA A 54 13.95 -13.18 -10.24
CA ALA A 54 12.83 -14.10 -10.00
C ALA A 54 11.49 -13.37 -9.98
N GLN A 55 11.40 -12.21 -9.32
CA GLN A 55 10.20 -11.37 -9.35
C GLN A 55 9.91 -10.73 -10.72
N SER A 56 10.91 -10.60 -11.59
CA SER A 56 10.75 -10.01 -12.92
C SER A 56 10.36 -11.02 -13.98
N ALA A 57 10.55 -12.32 -13.74
CA ALA A 57 10.19 -13.39 -14.66
C ALA A 57 8.69 -13.41 -14.99
N ASP A 58 7.83 -13.06 -14.02
CA ASP A 58 6.37 -13.03 -14.21
C ASP A 58 5.84 -11.67 -14.71
N ARG A 59 6.74 -10.71 -15.00
CA ARG A 59 6.38 -9.35 -15.41
C ARG A 59 6.33 -9.22 -16.92
N VAL A 60 5.60 -8.19 -17.36
CA VAL A 60 5.60 -7.73 -18.76
C VAL A 60 7.03 -7.36 -19.18
N PRO A 61 7.66 -8.12 -20.10
CA PRO A 61 9.10 -8.02 -20.36
C PRO A 61 9.57 -6.61 -20.77
N GLU A 62 8.81 -5.93 -21.62
CA GLU A 62 9.17 -4.59 -22.11
C GLU A 62 9.14 -3.50 -21.01
N LEU A 63 8.47 -3.77 -19.88
CA LEU A 63 8.38 -2.85 -18.74
C LEU A 63 9.44 -3.12 -17.67
N VAL A 64 10.12 -4.27 -17.73
CA VAL A 64 11.17 -4.64 -16.77
C VAL A 64 12.30 -3.60 -16.73
N PRO A 65 12.85 -3.09 -17.86
CA PRO A 65 13.87 -2.05 -17.82
C PRO A 65 13.44 -0.77 -17.08
N ILE A 66 12.16 -0.39 -17.19
CA ILE A 66 11.60 0.78 -16.49
C ILE A 66 11.58 0.55 -14.98
N ARG A 67 11.27 -0.69 -14.54
CA ARG A 67 11.32 -1.06 -13.11
C ARG A 67 12.72 -0.83 -12.56
N TYR A 68 13.73 -1.39 -13.22
CA TYR A 68 15.12 -1.25 -12.80
C TYR A 68 15.59 0.20 -12.84
N ALA A 69 15.26 0.96 -13.91
CA ALA A 69 15.59 2.38 -14.01
C ALA A 69 15.00 3.20 -12.84
N ARG A 70 13.74 2.95 -12.46
CA ARG A 70 13.13 3.61 -11.29
C ARG A 70 13.77 3.20 -9.97
N MET A 71 14.16 1.93 -9.85
CA MET A 71 14.79 1.43 -8.63
C MET A 71 16.20 2.02 -8.43
N THR A 72 16.95 2.27 -9.51
CA THR A 72 18.30 2.83 -9.43
C THR A 72 18.34 4.32 -9.11
N GLU A 73 17.23 5.06 -9.24
CA GLU A 73 17.18 6.51 -8.95
C GLU A 73 17.61 6.87 -7.51
N SER A 74 17.33 6.00 -6.52
CA SER A 74 17.76 6.24 -5.14
C SER A 74 17.63 4.98 -4.26
N PRO A 75 18.36 4.91 -3.13
CA PRO A 75 18.17 3.84 -2.15
C PRO A 75 16.72 3.70 -1.67
N PHE A 76 15.97 4.80 -1.57
CA PHE A 76 14.57 4.76 -1.15
C PHE A 76 13.67 4.15 -2.23
N ARG A 77 13.91 4.45 -3.52
CA ARG A 77 13.15 3.81 -4.60
C ARG A 77 13.49 2.33 -4.76
N PHE A 78 14.77 1.96 -4.62
CA PHE A 78 15.18 0.57 -4.55
C PHE A 78 14.42 -0.17 -3.43
N TYR A 79 14.41 0.41 -2.23
CA TYR A 79 13.74 -0.18 -1.07
C TYR A 79 12.25 -0.44 -1.30
N ARG A 80 11.55 0.48 -1.96
CA ARG A 80 10.14 0.33 -2.36
C ARG A 80 9.92 -0.73 -3.44
N GLY A 81 10.84 -0.85 -4.40
CA GLY A 81 10.75 -1.85 -5.47
C GLY A 81 11.13 -3.27 -5.05
N ALA A 82 11.59 -3.45 -3.81
CA ALA A 82 12.24 -4.66 -3.33
C ALA A 82 11.64 -5.17 -2.01
N ALA A 83 10.31 -5.18 -1.90
CA ALA A 83 9.60 -5.70 -0.72
C ALA A 83 10.03 -7.13 -0.35
N ALA A 84 10.14 -8.00 -1.35
CA ALA A 84 10.58 -9.39 -1.19
C ALA A 84 11.97 -9.54 -0.57
N LEU A 85 12.90 -8.60 -0.79
CA LEU A 85 14.25 -8.68 -0.18
C LEU A 85 14.18 -8.60 1.34
N MET A 86 13.43 -7.63 1.87
CA MET A 86 13.32 -7.50 3.32
C MET A 86 12.48 -8.63 3.91
N ALA A 87 11.48 -9.14 3.20
CA ALA A 87 10.76 -10.34 3.62
C ALA A 87 11.72 -11.56 3.75
N ALA A 88 12.61 -11.76 2.77
CA ALA A 88 13.64 -12.80 2.84
C ALA A 88 14.62 -12.57 4.01
N ASP A 89 15.01 -11.32 4.26
CA ASP A 89 15.85 -10.94 5.40
C ASP A 89 15.19 -11.23 6.75
N LEU A 90 13.88 -10.99 6.85
CA LEU A 90 13.13 -11.16 8.08
C LEU A 90 12.63 -12.59 8.33
N ALA A 91 12.63 -13.45 7.31
CA ALA A 91 12.14 -14.83 7.38
C ALA A 91 12.82 -15.68 8.47
N GLY A 92 14.09 -15.39 8.77
CA GLY A 92 14.86 -16.06 9.82
C GLY A 92 14.89 -15.33 11.17
N THR A 93 14.25 -14.17 11.30
CA THR A 93 14.30 -13.37 12.53
C THR A 93 13.25 -13.83 13.55
N PRO A 94 13.44 -13.57 14.86
CA PRO A 94 12.44 -13.90 15.86
C PRO A 94 11.09 -13.25 15.56
N VAL A 95 10.02 -14.03 15.69
CA VAL A 95 8.62 -13.62 15.51
C VAL A 95 7.80 -14.09 16.71
N SER A 96 6.86 -13.28 17.18
CA SER A 96 6.03 -13.60 18.35
C SER A 96 4.99 -14.69 18.11
N GLY A 97 4.88 -15.21 16.89
CA GLY A 97 3.78 -16.10 16.46
C GLY A 97 2.46 -15.37 16.20
N ILE A 98 2.32 -14.11 16.60
CA ILE A 98 1.12 -13.31 16.31
C ILE A 98 1.13 -12.91 14.84
N ARG A 99 0.14 -13.37 14.08
CA ARG A 99 -0.03 -12.98 12.66
C ARG A 99 -1.10 -11.91 12.51
N ALA A 100 -0.86 -10.99 11.59
CA ALA A 100 -1.81 -10.00 11.11
C ALA A 100 -1.90 -10.09 9.58
N GLN A 101 -2.94 -9.50 9.00
CA GLN A 101 -2.92 -9.17 7.57
C GLN A 101 -1.90 -8.03 7.40
N LEU A 102 -0.77 -8.31 6.75
CA LEU A 102 0.26 -7.31 6.54
C LEU A 102 -0.09 -6.42 5.36
N CYS A 103 0.37 -5.17 5.40
CA CYS A 103 0.52 -4.35 4.22
C CYS A 103 1.56 -4.98 3.27
N GLY A 104 2.64 -5.55 3.82
CA GLY A 104 3.71 -6.19 3.04
C GLY A 104 4.70 -5.19 2.45
N ASP A 105 4.23 -4.00 2.08
CA ASP A 105 5.05 -2.85 1.66
C ASP A 105 4.89 -1.62 2.57
N ALA A 106 4.90 -1.82 3.89
CA ALA A 106 4.81 -0.73 4.86
C ALA A 106 6.04 0.20 4.80
N HIS A 107 5.87 1.41 4.25
CA HIS A 107 6.91 2.44 4.17
C HIS A 107 6.31 3.86 4.24
N LEU A 108 7.12 4.87 4.57
CA LEU A 108 6.62 6.23 4.81
C LEU A 108 5.78 6.84 3.66
N LEU A 109 6.11 6.54 2.39
CA LEU A 109 5.37 7.03 1.21
C LEU A 109 4.13 6.19 0.83
N ASN A 110 3.82 5.13 1.59
CA ASN A 110 2.63 4.31 1.39
C ASN A 110 1.44 4.89 2.18
N PHE A 111 1.73 5.74 3.17
CA PHE A 111 0.72 6.53 3.85
C PHE A 111 0.33 7.77 3.04
N ARG A 112 -0.97 7.98 2.85
CA ARG A 112 -1.52 9.12 2.10
C ARG A 112 -2.80 9.65 2.75
N LEU A 113 -3.16 10.86 2.35
CA LEU A 113 -4.49 11.41 2.59
C LEU A 113 -5.43 10.94 1.49
N LEU A 114 -6.52 10.29 1.88
CA LEU A 114 -7.56 9.72 1.05
C LEU A 114 -8.88 10.39 1.40
N ALA A 115 -9.72 10.68 0.41
CA ALA A 115 -11.10 11.09 0.67
C ALA A 115 -11.96 9.83 0.84
N SER A 116 -12.69 9.72 1.93
CA SER A 116 -13.73 8.71 2.09
C SER A 116 -14.89 8.99 1.12
N PRO A 117 -15.80 8.01 0.89
CA PRO A 117 -17.01 8.25 0.11
C PRO A 117 -17.84 9.44 0.63
N GLU A 118 -17.85 9.66 1.95
CA GLU A 118 -18.49 10.80 2.63
C GLU A 118 -17.64 12.08 2.60
N ARG A 119 -16.56 12.09 1.80
CA ARG A 119 -15.58 13.18 1.65
C ARG A 119 -14.81 13.53 2.93
N ASN A 120 -14.75 12.62 3.89
CA ASN A 120 -13.86 12.77 5.04
C ASN A 120 -12.42 12.47 4.61
N LEU A 121 -11.48 13.35 4.93
CA LEU A 121 -10.07 13.08 4.68
C LEU A 121 -9.50 12.15 5.75
N LEU A 122 -9.10 10.95 5.32
CA LEU A 122 -8.47 9.91 6.12
C LEU A 122 -6.98 9.82 5.80
N PHE A 123 -6.17 9.57 6.81
CA PHE A 123 -4.75 9.26 6.67
C PHE A 123 -4.54 7.78 6.87
N ASP A 124 -4.19 7.08 5.80
CA ASP A 124 -4.09 5.63 5.80
C ASP A 124 -3.08 5.11 4.75
N ILE A 125 -2.82 3.81 4.81
CA ILE A 125 -2.07 3.04 3.82
C ILE A 125 -2.88 2.99 2.52
N ASN A 126 -2.20 3.18 1.38
CA ASN A 126 -2.84 3.25 0.07
C ASN A 126 -2.65 2.00 -0.80
N ASP A 127 -1.56 1.28 -0.62
CA ASP A 127 -1.15 0.18 -1.49
C ASP A 127 -1.09 -1.15 -0.72
N PHE A 128 -1.79 -2.16 -1.27
CA PHE A 128 -1.94 -3.50 -0.71
C PHE A 128 -1.54 -4.59 -1.73
N ASP A 129 -0.79 -4.24 -2.78
CA ASP A 129 -0.33 -5.21 -3.81
C ASP A 129 0.49 -6.37 -3.21
N GLU A 130 1.15 -6.14 -2.07
CA GLU A 130 2.00 -7.11 -1.37
C GLU A 130 1.33 -7.69 -0.10
N THR A 131 0.00 -7.55 0.03
CA THR A 131 -0.72 -7.92 1.25
C THR A 131 -0.79 -9.44 1.46
N LEU A 132 -0.24 -9.92 2.57
CA LEU A 132 -0.25 -11.34 2.94
C LEU A 132 -0.37 -11.50 4.46
N PRO A 133 -1.00 -12.58 4.96
CA PRO A 133 -0.98 -12.87 6.39
C PRO A 133 0.44 -13.19 6.86
N GLY A 134 0.94 -12.51 7.90
CA GLY A 134 2.33 -12.68 8.35
C GLY A 134 2.60 -12.06 9.72
N PRO A 135 3.84 -12.17 10.22
CA PRO A 135 4.23 -11.61 11.51
C PRO A 135 4.14 -10.08 11.50
N TRP A 136 3.36 -9.50 12.42
CA TRP A 136 3.13 -8.05 12.47
C TRP A 136 4.42 -7.24 12.60
N GLU A 137 5.48 -7.85 13.16
CA GLU A 137 6.79 -7.23 13.33
C GLU A 137 7.41 -6.80 12.00
N TRP A 138 7.05 -7.48 10.90
CA TRP A 138 7.64 -7.24 9.59
C TRP A 138 7.26 -5.88 9.04
N ASP A 139 5.98 -5.49 9.10
CA ASP A 139 5.53 -4.17 8.66
C ASP A 139 6.14 -3.05 9.51
N VAL A 140 6.25 -3.26 10.83
CA VAL A 140 6.84 -2.25 11.73
C VAL A 140 8.33 -2.08 11.46
N LYS A 141 9.07 -3.19 11.27
CA LYS A 141 10.49 -3.16 10.90
C LYS A 141 10.68 -2.51 9.52
N ARG A 142 9.80 -2.82 8.56
CA ARG A 142 9.84 -2.24 7.21
C ARG A 142 9.61 -0.73 7.25
N LEU A 143 8.58 -0.28 7.97
CA LEU A 143 8.31 1.14 8.15
C LEU A 143 9.49 1.87 8.81
N ALA A 144 10.05 1.30 9.89
CA ALA A 144 11.21 1.84 10.58
C ALA A 144 12.45 1.95 9.67
N ALA A 145 12.77 0.91 8.90
CA ALA A 145 13.88 0.92 7.96
C ALA A 145 13.68 1.96 6.84
N SER A 146 12.45 2.13 6.35
CA SER A 146 12.14 3.16 5.36
C SER A 146 12.50 4.57 5.85
N LEU A 147 12.25 4.86 7.14
CA LEU A 147 12.57 6.15 7.75
C LEU A 147 14.08 6.36 7.93
N VAL A 148 14.83 5.29 8.21
CA VAL A 148 16.31 5.35 8.23
C VAL A 148 16.85 5.70 6.85
N ILE A 149 16.33 5.05 5.80
CA ILE A 149 16.76 5.27 4.41
C ILE A 149 16.41 6.69 3.96
N ALA A 150 15.19 7.15 4.25
CA ALA A 150 14.77 8.50 3.94
C ALA A 150 15.59 9.55 4.69
N GLY A 151 15.86 9.33 5.99
CA GLY A 151 16.72 10.21 6.77
C GLY A 151 18.15 10.28 6.22
N ARG A 152 18.71 9.16 5.74
CA ARG A 152 20.02 9.15 5.04
C ARG A 152 19.98 10.01 3.79
N ALA A 153 18.95 9.85 2.96
CA ALA A 153 18.78 10.61 1.71
C ALA A 153 18.58 12.12 1.95
N ASN A 154 18.12 12.51 3.14
CA ASN A 154 17.93 13.90 3.56
C ASN A 154 19.07 14.41 4.47
N SER A 155 20.21 13.70 4.52
CA SER A 155 21.39 14.08 5.29
C SER A 155 21.17 14.22 6.81
N PHE A 156 20.17 13.53 7.36
CA PHE A 156 19.94 13.54 8.81
C PHE A 156 21.06 12.77 9.52
N THR A 157 21.53 13.34 10.62
CA THR A 157 22.52 12.72 11.50
C THR A 157 22.01 11.38 12.05
N LEU A 158 22.92 10.56 12.58
CA LEU A 158 22.52 9.32 13.25
C LEU A 158 21.55 9.58 14.41
N ARG A 159 21.79 10.65 15.18
CA ARG A 159 20.95 11.03 16.32
C ARG A 159 19.53 11.41 15.89
N GLU A 160 19.39 12.21 14.83
CA GLU A 160 18.08 12.59 14.30
C GLU A 160 17.32 11.38 13.75
N ARG A 161 17.98 10.52 12.97
CA ARG A 161 17.37 9.28 12.45
C ARG A 161 16.91 8.35 13.57
N ALA A 162 17.74 8.18 14.62
CA ALA A 162 17.36 7.39 15.78
C ALA A 162 16.15 7.98 16.51
N GLY A 163 16.06 9.32 16.61
CA GLY A 163 14.89 10.02 17.14
C GLY A 163 13.62 9.73 16.34
N VAL A 164 13.68 9.86 15.01
CA VAL A 164 12.54 9.60 14.09
C VAL A 164 12.05 8.15 14.20
N VAL A 165 12.97 7.19 14.16
CA VAL A 165 12.62 5.76 14.27
C VAL A 165 12.01 5.45 15.63
N ARG A 166 12.62 5.94 16.72
CA ARG A 166 12.08 5.75 18.09
C ARG A 166 10.71 6.37 18.26
N ALA A 167 10.47 7.55 17.70
CA ALA A 167 9.15 8.18 17.71
C ALA A 167 8.12 7.32 16.97
N THR A 168 8.49 6.80 15.80
CA THR A 168 7.60 5.95 14.98
C THR A 168 7.20 4.66 15.69
N VAL A 169 8.17 3.89 16.19
CA VAL A 169 7.87 2.62 16.88
C VAL A 169 7.17 2.85 18.23
N ARG A 170 7.44 4.00 18.88
CA ARG A 170 6.71 4.43 20.08
C ARG A 170 5.25 4.70 19.76
N SER A 171 4.96 5.45 18.69
CA SER A 171 3.58 5.73 18.26
C SER A 171 2.82 4.45 17.91
N TYR A 172 3.46 3.48 17.24
CA TYR A 172 2.84 2.18 17.00
C TYR A 172 2.50 1.46 18.31
N ARG A 173 3.46 1.37 19.24
CA ARG A 173 3.27 0.75 20.57
C ARG A 173 2.13 1.42 21.36
N GLU A 174 2.09 2.75 21.38
CA GLU A 174 1.07 3.52 22.10
C GLU A 174 -0.32 3.39 21.47
N ALA A 175 -0.39 3.35 20.13
CA ALA A 175 -1.63 3.04 19.43
C ALA A 175 -2.14 1.64 19.78
N MET A 176 -1.28 0.62 19.75
CA MET A 176 -1.65 -0.75 20.14
C MET A 176 -2.10 -0.84 21.61
N ALA A 177 -1.42 -0.16 22.52
CA ALA A 177 -1.81 -0.11 23.93
C ALA A 177 -3.18 0.54 24.12
N ARG A 178 -3.44 1.65 23.40
CA ARG A 178 -4.76 2.29 23.39
C ARG A 178 -5.83 1.36 22.84
N PHE A 179 -5.60 0.74 21.69
CA PHE A 179 -6.56 -0.19 21.07
C PHE A 179 -6.86 -1.40 21.95
N ALA A 180 -5.87 -1.92 22.68
CA ALA A 180 -6.07 -3.02 23.62
C ALA A 180 -7.01 -2.69 24.79
N GLY A 181 -7.15 -1.40 25.14
CA GLY A 181 -8.08 -0.91 26.18
C GLY A 181 -9.43 -0.44 25.65
N MET A 182 -9.65 -0.43 24.34
CA MET A 182 -10.90 0.01 23.71
C MET A 182 -11.91 -1.14 23.59
N ARG A 183 -13.20 -0.81 23.47
CA ARG A 183 -14.23 -1.80 23.14
C ARG A 183 -14.09 -2.21 21.68
N ASN A 184 -14.56 -3.41 21.33
CA ASN A 184 -14.41 -3.96 19.98
C ASN A 184 -14.96 -3.02 18.88
N LEU A 185 -16.14 -2.42 19.10
CA LEU A 185 -16.72 -1.47 18.14
C LEU A 185 -15.93 -0.15 18.06
N ASP A 186 -15.37 0.32 19.18
CA ASP A 186 -14.54 1.52 19.17
C ASP A 186 -13.25 1.29 18.36
N VAL A 187 -12.66 0.09 18.43
CA VAL A 187 -11.52 -0.31 17.59
C VAL A 187 -11.94 -0.40 16.13
N TRP A 188 -13.11 -0.99 15.85
CA TRP A 188 -13.64 -1.13 14.49
C TRP A 188 -13.83 0.22 13.78
N TYR A 189 -14.30 1.23 14.51
CA TYR A 189 -14.51 2.58 13.96
C TYR A 189 -13.32 3.53 14.15
N ALA A 190 -12.19 3.05 14.70
CA ALA A 190 -11.01 3.87 14.89
C ALA A 190 -10.45 4.34 13.53
N ARG A 191 -10.30 5.65 13.37
CA ARG A 191 -9.77 6.27 12.15
C ARG A 191 -8.80 7.40 12.47
N THR A 192 -7.88 7.67 11.56
CA THR A 192 -7.04 8.88 11.61
C THR A 192 -7.54 9.84 10.55
N ASP A 193 -8.33 10.83 10.95
CA ASP A 193 -8.86 11.85 10.04
C ASP A 193 -8.01 13.14 10.05
N ALA A 194 -8.42 14.08 9.20
CA ALA A 194 -7.80 15.39 9.09
C ALA A 194 -7.78 16.18 10.42
N GLU A 195 -8.80 16.03 11.26
CA GLU A 195 -8.84 16.70 12.56
C GLU A 195 -7.77 16.12 13.48
N ARG A 196 -7.69 14.80 13.56
CA ARG A 196 -6.65 14.14 14.36
C ARG A 196 -5.24 14.52 13.91
N LEU A 197 -5.01 14.64 12.60
CA LEU A 197 -3.74 15.13 12.07
C LEU A 197 -3.44 16.58 12.47
N ARG A 198 -4.45 17.47 12.48
CA ARG A 198 -4.29 18.86 12.95
C ARG A 198 -3.95 18.91 14.44
N THR A 199 -4.58 18.07 15.26
CA THR A 199 -4.27 17.96 16.69
C THR A 199 -2.81 17.56 16.89
N VAL A 200 -2.38 16.47 16.25
CA VAL A 200 -0.98 16.01 16.34
C VAL A 200 -0.01 17.08 15.83
N ALA A 201 -0.32 17.76 14.73
CA ALA A 201 0.51 18.84 14.20
C ALA A 201 0.62 20.02 15.19
N THR A 202 -0.49 20.37 15.86
CA THR A 202 -0.52 21.44 16.85
C THR A 202 0.32 21.07 18.07
N GLU A 203 0.17 19.86 18.58
CA GLU A 203 0.87 19.40 19.79
C GLU A 203 2.36 19.15 19.55
N GLN A 204 2.73 18.61 18.39
CA GLN A 204 4.06 18.01 18.17
C GLN A 204 4.93 18.76 17.15
N LEU A 205 4.36 19.64 16.30
CA LEU A 205 5.10 20.32 15.25
C LEU A 205 5.18 21.83 15.50
N GLY A 206 6.32 22.42 15.13
CA GLY A 206 6.49 23.88 15.06
C GLY A 206 5.68 24.51 13.91
N GLY A 207 5.68 25.85 13.84
CA GLY A 207 4.81 26.60 12.91
C GLY A 207 4.98 26.23 11.43
N ARG A 208 6.19 25.89 10.98
CA ARG A 208 6.42 25.40 9.60
C ARG A 208 5.75 24.04 9.36
N GLY A 209 5.85 23.10 10.30
CA GLY A 209 5.24 21.78 10.20
C GLY A 209 3.72 21.85 10.17
N ARG A 210 3.12 22.68 11.03
CA ARG A 210 1.66 22.94 11.03
C ARG A 210 1.17 23.43 9.68
N ARG A 211 1.82 24.47 9.12
CA ARG A 211 1.48 25.00 7.78
C ARG A 211 1.61 23.96 6.68
N ASN A 212 2.59 23.06 6.76
CA ASN A 212 2.75 21.98 5.78
C ASN A 212 1.61 20.97 5.85
N VAL A 213 1.16 20.61 7.06
CA VAL A 213 -0.01 19.74 7.25
C VAL A 213 -1.27 20.41 6.73
N ASP A 214 -1.51 21.68 7.05
CA ASP A 214 -2.67 22.43 6.55
C ASP A 214 -2.70 22.50 5.02
N ARG A 215 -1.56 22.76 4.40
CA ARG A 215 -1.42 22.78 2.94
C ARG A 215 -1.70 21.41 2.33
N ALA A 216 -1.18 20.34 2.92
CA ALA A 216 -1.41 18.97 2.46
C ALA A 216 -2.90 18.58 2.54
N LEU A 217 -3.56 18.93 3.66
CA LEU A 217 -5.00 18.74 3.83
C LEU A 217 -5.81 19.53 2.81
N GLY A 218 -5.49 20.82 2.59
CA GLY A 218 -6.15 21.66 1.60
C GLY A 218 -6.03 21.09 0.18
N LYS A 219 -4.83 20.63 -0.20
CA LYS A 219 -4.57 20.00 -1.50
C LYS A 219 -5.28 18.66 -1.65
N ALA A 220 -5.42 17.88 -0.58
CA ALA A 220 -6.11 16.58 -0.64
C ALA A 220 -7.61 16.76 -0.90
N ARG A 221 -8.24 17.82 -0.37
CA ARG A 221 -9.67 18.11 -0.60
C ARG A 221 -10.02 18.42 -2.05
N SER A 222 -9.08 18.92 -2.84
CA SER A 222 -9.31 19.29 -4.25
C SER A 222 -8.98 18.18 -5.25
N ARG A 223 -8.68 16.97 -4.78
CA ARG A 223 -8.41 15.80 -5.63
C ARG A 223 -9.68 14.97 -5.73
N ASP A 224 -10.32 14.99 -6.89
CA ASP A 224 -11.51 14.20 -7.22
C ASP A 224 -11.34 13.41 -8.53
N SER A 225 -12.33 12.56 -8.84
CA SER A 225 -12.35 11.77 -10.08
C SER A 225 -12.36 12.67 -11.32
N LEU A 226 -13.07 13.80 -11.28
CA LEU A 226 -13.14 14.78 -12.38
C LEU A 226 -11.77 15.36 -12.74
N GLN A 227 -10.93 15.66 -11.75
CA GLN A 227 -9.55 16.09 -12.01
C GLN A 227 -8.70 14.97 -12.64
N ALA A 228 -8.88 13.72 -12.22
CA ALA A 228 -8.18 12.59 -12.83
C ALA A 228 -8.65 12.35 -14.27
N PHE A 229 -9.96 12.41 -14.49
CA PHE A 229 -10.62 12.31 -15.78
C PHE A 229 -10.09 13.36 -16.76
N GLY A 230 -10.09 14.64 -16.38
CA GLY A 230 -9.57 15.72 -17.25
C GLY A 230 -8.07 15.63 -17.57
N LYS A 231 -7.30 14.78 -16.87
CA LYS A 231 -5.87 14.54 -17.16
C LYS A 231 -5.62 13.26 -17.95
N LEU A 232 -6.52 12.29 -17.84
CA LEU A 232 -6.33 10.94 -18.36
C LEU A 232 -7.25 10.63 -19.54
N ALA A 233 -8.22 11.49 -19.84
CA ALA A 233 -9.13 11.32 -20.96
C ALA A 233 -8.99 12.45 -21.98
N GLU A 234 -9.19 12.12 -23.24
CA GLU A 234 -9.20 13.03 -24.38
C GLU A 234 -10.34 12.66 -25.34
N VAL A 235 -10.73 13.59 -26.21
CA VAL A 235 -11.73 13.33 -27.25
C VAL A 235 -11.05 13.19 -28.59
N VAL A 236 -11.17 12.01 -29.20
CA VAL A 236 -10.63 11.68 -30.53
C VAL A 236 -11.78 11.24 -31.43
N ASP A 237 -11.97 11.93 -32.55
CA ASP A 237 -13.07 11.70 -33.50
C ASP A 237 -14.46 11.73 -32.83
N GLY A 238 -14.66 12.67 -31.90
CA GLY A 238 -15.90 12.80 -31.14
C GLY A 238 -16.15 11.70 -30.11
N ARG A 239 -15.20 10.79 -29.90
CA ARG A 239 -15.27 9.73 -28.89
C ARG A 239 -14.28 10.00 -27.77
N LEU A 240 -14.77 9.91 -26.54
CA LEU A 240 -13.95 10.00 -25.35
C LEU A 240 -13.10 8.72 -25.18
N ARG A 241 -11.81 8.89 -24.95
CA ARG A 241 -10.82 7.81 -24.82
C ARG A 241 -9.79 8.17 -23.75
N ILE A 242 -9.05 7.18 -23.28
CA ILE A 242 -7.92 7.41 -22.39
C ILE A 242 -6.76 7.99 -23.21
N ALA A 243 -6.21 9.11 -22.76
CA ALA A 243 -5.09 9.78 -23.39
C ALA A 243 -3.83 8.90 -23.35
N ALA A 244 -3.23 8.66 -24.51
CA ALA A 244 -2.02 7.86 -24.63
C ALA A 244 -0.79 8.62 -24.13
N ASP A 245 0.07 7.92 -23.38
CA ASP A 245 1.39 8.39 -22.95
C ASP A 245 2.37 7.20 -22.97
N PRO A 246 2.75 6.65 -24.13
CA PRO A 246 3.54 5.43 -24.17
C PRO A 246 4.97 5.62 -23.60
N PRO A 247 5.52 4.64 -22.86
CA PRO A 247 4.92 3.36 -22.47
C PRO A 247 4.11 3.42 -21.16
N MET A 248 3.93 4.61 -20.59
CA MET A 248 3.33 4.85 -19.27
C MET A 248 1.82 4.59 -19.23
N VAL A 249 1.11 5.03 -20.25
CA VAL A 249 -0.31 4.75 -20.49
C VAL A 249 -0.45 4.35 -21.95
N VAL A 250 -0.88 3.12 -22.20
CA VAL A 250 -1.07 2.62 -23.56
C VAL A 250 -2.51 2.12 -23.69
N PRO A 251 -3.36 2.80 -24.48
CA PRO A 251 -4.71 2.34 -24.78
C PRO A 251 -4.71 0.90 -25.28
N LEU A 252 -5.76 0.16 -24.94
CA LEU A 252 -5.88 -1.25 -25.28
C LEU A 252 -5.84 -1.49 -26.80
N THR A 253 -6.40 -0.56 -27.57
CA THR A 253 -6.38 -0.59 -29.05
C THR A 253 -4.97 -0.58 -29.62
N ASP A 254 -4.05 0.10 -28.94
CA ASP A 254 -2.68 0.29 -29.43
C ASP A 254 -1.78 -0.90 -29.02
N LEU A 255 -2.15 -1.61 -27.94
CA LEU A 255 -1.47 -2.84 -27.50
C LEU A 255 -1.82 -4.07 -28.33
N THR A 256 -2.97 -4.05 -28.99
CA THR A 256 -3.52 -5.22 -29.69
C THR A 256 -3.89 -4.89 -31.15
N PRO A 257 -2.94 -4.39 -31.96
CA PRO A 257 -3.21 -4.06 -33.35
C PRO A 257 -3.67 -5.31 -34.12
N GLY A 258 -4.80 -5.21 -34.80
CA GLY A 258 -5.38 -6.31 -35.59
C GLY A 258 -6.23 -7.31 -34.80
N VAL A 259 -6.42 -7.14 -33.50
CA VAL A 259 -7.37 -7.93 -32.69
C VAL A 259 -8.74 -7.24 -32.73
N ASP A 260 -9.82 -8.03 -32.75
CA ASP A 260 -11.19 -7.52 -32.61
C ASP A 260 -11.33 -6.78 -31.27
N ARG A 261 -11.42 -5.44 -31.34
CA ARG A 261 -11.60 -4.56 -30.19
C ARG A 261 -12.81 -4.99 -29.37
N ASP A 262 -13.91 -5.34 -30.01
CA ASP A 262 -15.15 -5.67 -29.32
C ASP A 262 -14.99 -6.98 -28.55
N ALA A 263 -14.22 -7.94 -29.07
CA ALA A 263 -13.88 -9.16 -28.33
C ALA A 263 -13.10 -8.88 -27.05
N VAL A 264 -12.09 -8.01 -27.10
CA VAL A 264 -11.29 -7.68 -25.90
C VAL A 264 -12.10 -6.86 -24.90
N PHE A 265 -12.92 -5.91 -25.37
CA PHE A 265 -13.83 -5.17 -24.50
C PHE A 265 -14.87 -6.08 -23.83
N ARG A 266 -15.39 -7.10 -24.52
CA ARG A 266 -16.27 -8.12 -23.90
C ARG A 266 -15.57 -8.89 -22.77
N GLN A 267 -14.27 -9.18 -22.91
CA GLN A 267 -13.49 -9.81 -21.84
C GLN A 267 -13.37 -8.89 -20.61
N PHE A 268 -13.02 -7.61 -20.80
CA PHE A 268 -12.98 -6.65 -19.71
C PHE A 268 -14.36 -6.43 -19.07
N GLY A 269 -15.42 -6.37 -19.87
CA GLY A 269 -16.79 -6.32 -19.36
C GLY A 269 -17.14 -7.54 -18.50
N SER A 270 -16.70 -8.74 -18.91
CA SER A 270 -16.88 -9.96 -18.11
C SER A 270 -16.08 -9.93 -16.80
N MET A 271 -14.86 -9.38 -16.82
CA MET A 271 -14.06 -9.18 -15.60
C MET A 271 -14.72 -8.18 -14.65
N LEU A 272 -15.22 -7.04 -15.15
CA LEU A 272 -15.95 -6.05 -14.37
C LEU A 272 -17.23 -6.63 -13.78
N ALA A 273 -18.00 -7.41 -14.55
CA ALA A 273 -19.16 -8.12 -14.04
C ALA A 273 -18.78 -9.14 -12.95
N GLY A 274 -17.62 -9.79 -13.08
CA GLY A 274 -17.04 -10.65 -12.04
C GLY A 274 -16.72 -9.90 -10.76
N TYR A 275 -16.05 -8.76 -10.88
CA TYR A 275 -15.74 -7.86 -9.77
C TYR A 275 -17.01 -7.29 -9.12
N ALA A 276 -18.01 -6.88 -9.89
CA ALA A 276 -19.28 -6.37 -9.39
C ALA A 276 -20.00 -7.38 -8.47
N ARG A 277 -19.84 -8.69 -8.71
CA ARG A 277 -20.39 -9.75 -7.85
C ARG A 277 -19.67 -9.89 -6.49
N SER A 278 -18.45 -9.39 -6.34
CA SER A 278 -17.75 -9.38 -5.05
C SER A 278 -18.05 -8.13 -4.21
N LEU A 279 -18.75 -7.14 -4.78
CA LEU A 279 -19.14 -5.92 -4.08
C LEU A 279 -20.41 -6.11 -3.24
N PRO A 280 -20.55 -5.34 -2.13
CA PRO A 280 -21.85 -5.11 -1.48
C PRO A 280 -22.93 -4.67 -2.47
N SER A 281 -24.19 -5.04 -2.21
CA SER A 281 -25.30 -4.89 -3.14
C SER A 281 -25.57 -3.44 -3.56
N ASP A 282 -25.41 -2.50 -2.64
CA ASP A 282 -25.53 -1.05 -2.87
C ASP A 282 -24.47 -0.53 -3.86
N ARG A 283 -23.20 -0.92 -3.66
CA ARG A 283 -22.09 -0.54 -4.55
C ARG A 283 -22.18 -1.22 -5.91
N ARG A 284 -22.66 -2.47 -5.95
CA ARG A 284 -22.93 -3.18 -7.19
C ARG A 284 -23.99 -2.45 -8.02
N SER A 285 -25.13 -2.10 -7.40
CA SER A 285 -26.20 -1.36 -8.08
C SER A 285 -25.70 -0.04 -8.65
N LEU A 286 -24.88 0.70 -7.91
CA LEU A 286 -24.27 1.95 -8.42
C LEU A 286 -23.36 1.68 -9.63
N LEU A 287 -22.52 0.64 -9.58
CA LEU A 287 -21.61 0.32 -10.67
C LEU A 287 -22.35 -0.11 -11.96
N GLU A 288 -23.54 -0.69 -11.84
CA GLU A 288 -24.39 -1.09 -12.97
C GLU A 288 -24.90 0.11 -13.79
N ASP A 289 -24.94 1.31 -13.20
CA ASP A 289 -25.31 2.56 -13.90
C ASP A 289 -24.16 3.14 -14.75
N PHE A 290 -22.97 2.55 -14.69
CA PHE A 290 -21.80 2.98 -15.45
C PHE A 290 -21.49 2.06 -16.64
N ALA A 291 -21.27 2.65 -17.81
CA ALA A 291 -20.87 1.95 -19.02
C ALA A 291 -19.34 1.95 -19.20
N LEU A 292 -18.78 0.82 -19.66
CA LEU A 292 -17.39 0.71 -20.06
C LEU A 292 -17.13 1.46 -21.37
N VAL A 293 -16.24 2.46 -21.33
CA VAL A 293 -15.93 3.32 -22.49
C VAL A 293 -14.56 3.03 -23.07
N ASP A 294 -13.55 2.91 -22.23
CA ASP A 294 -12.19 2.65 -22.69
C ASP A 294 -11.31 1.95 -21.65
N VAL A 295 -10.22 1.35 -22.11
CA VAL A 295 -9.29 0.60 -21.27
C VAL A 295 -7.87 0.91 -21.71
N ALA A 296 -6.95 1.10 -20.76
CA ALA A 296 -5.53 1.27 -21.04
C ALA A 296 -4.66 0.53 -20.03
N ARG A 297 -3.51 0.02 -20.48
CA ARG A 297 -2.46 -0.47 -19.59
C ARG A 297 -1.74 0.73 -18.99
N LYS A 298 -1.53 0.70 -17.69
CA LYS A 298 -0.83 1.77 -16.96
C LYS A 298 0.36 1.25 -16.19
N VAL A 299 1.50 1.90 -16.34
CA VAL A 299 2.67 1.66 -15.50
C VAL A 299 2.53 2.43 -14.19
N VAL A 300 2.43 1.73 -13.06
CA VAL A 300 2.24 2.32 -11.73
C VAL A 300 3.39 2.01 -10.78
N GLY A 301 3.61 2.90 -9.81
CA GLY A 301 4.53 2.68 -8.71
C GLY A 301 5.99 2.40 -9.11
N VAL A 302 6.72 1.78 -8.19
CA VAL A 302 8.05 1.21 -8.44
C VAL A 302 7.97 -0.32 -8.33
N GLY A 303 7.35 -0.82 -7.25
CA GLY A 303 7.13 -2.25 -7.02
C GLY A 303 6.19 -2.91 -8.03
N SER A 304 5.18 -2.20 -8.51
CA SER A 304 4.19 -2.75 -9.46
C SER A 304 4.56 -2.54 -10.93
N VAL A 305 5.74 -1.99 -11.27
CA VAL A 305 6.12 -1.79 -12.68
C VAL A 305 6.27 -3.14 -13.38
N GLY A 306 5.54 -3.34 -14.47
CA GLY A 306 5.52 -4.60 -15.21
C GLY A 306 4.52 -5.63 -14.67
N THR A 307 3.75 -5.31 -13.62
CA THR A 307 2.50 -6.04 -13.38
C THR A 307 1.45 -5.61 -14.40
N ARG A 308 0.45 -6.46 -14.65
CA ARG A 308 -0.64 -6.17 -15.59
C ARG A 308 -1.66 -5.22 -14.95
N CYS A 309 -1.26 -3.97 -14.73
CA CYS A 309 -2.13 -2.91 -14.23
C CYS A 309 -2.93 -2.26 -15.37
N TRP A 310 -4.25 -2.23 -15.19
CA TRP A 310 -5.19 -1.65 -16.13
C TRP A 310 -5.94 -0.49 -15.48
N ILE A 311 -6.17 0.56 -16.25
CA ILE A 311 -7.14 1.61 -15.94
C ILE A 311 -8.34 1.44 -16.87
N VAL A 312 -9.51 1.64 -16.30
CA VAL A 312 -10.80 1.46 -16.96
C VAL A 312 -11.54 2.78 -16.87
N LEU A 313 -11.94 3.32 -18.02
CA LEU A 313 -12.80 4.49 -18.10
C LEU A 313 -14.25 4.03 -18.14
N LEU A 314 -15.00 4.41 -17.11
CA LEU A 314 -16.42 4.18 -16.99
C LEU A 314 -17.15 5.53 -17.11
N LEU A 315 -18.36 5.56 -17.67
CA LEU A 315 -19.22 6.75 -17.70
C LEU A 315 -20.63 6.41 -17.26
N GLY A 316 -21.20 7.21 -16.38
CA GLY A 316 -22.56 7.10 -15.88
C GLY A 316 -23.57 7.83 -16.76
N ARG A 317 -24.24 8.82 -16.17
CA ARG A 317 -25.41 9.51 -16.75
C ARG A 317 -25.15 10.12 -18.14
N ASP A 318 -23.97 10.67 -18.34
CA ASP A 318 -23.58 11.40 -19.55
C ASP A 318 -22.05 11.43 -19.73
N GLY A 319 -21.57 12.16 -20.75
CA GLY A 319 -20.13 12.29 -21.06
C GLY A 319 -19.30 13.06 -20.02
N GLY A 320 -19.92 13.59 -18.96
CA GLY A 320 -19.30 14.32 -17.87
C GLY A 320 -19.43 13.64 -16.50
N ASP A 321 -19.85 12.36 -16.46
CA ASP A 321 -20.03 11.57 -15.23
C ASP A 321 -19.06 10.35 -15.18
N PRO A 322 -17.75 10.57 -15.01
CA PRO A 322 -16.71 9.53 -15.02
C PRO A 322 -16.40 8.90 -13.65
#